data_AF-A0A4R1FRJ8-F1
#
_entry.id   AF-A0A4R1FRJ8-F1
#
_cell.length_a   1.000
_cell.length_b   1.000
_cell.length_c   1.000
_cell.angle_alpha   90.00
_cell.angle_beta   90.00
_cell.angle_gamma   90.00
#
_symmetry.space_group_name_H-M   'P 1'
#
loop_
_entity.id
_entity.type
_entity.pdbx_description
1 polymer ?
#
loop_
_entity_poly.entity_id
_entity_poly.type
_entity_poly.pdbx_seq_one_letter_code
_entity_poly.pdbx_strand_id
1 'polypeptide(L)'
;MIKKILSTVIIFTGSLVSFSVLANNPLSSATETNAMPQQCQQLFQKAEELIADAEKQPGTHTQIHKMKNRLNQSKKQILEMELATQTKSCDHGLAKLNALQQDSE
;
A
#
# COMPACT_ATOMS: atom_id res chain seq x y z
N MET A 1 -21.53 -36.50 -31.47
CA MET A 1 -22.02 -37.07 -30.19
C MET A 1 -21.92 -35.99 -29.12
N ILE A 2 -23.07 -35.48 -28.70
CA ILE A 2 -23.22 -34.38 -27.75
C ILE A 2 -23.19 -34.98 -26.34
N LYS A 3 -22.15 -34.68 -25.55
CA LYS A 3 -22.09 -35.06 -24.14
C LYS A 3 -22.40 -33.81 -23.30
N LYS A 4 -23.68 -33.67 -22.96
CA LYS A 4 -24.18 -32.75 -21.94
C LYS A 4 -23.81 -33.31 -20.54
N ILE A 5 -23.96 -32.43 -19.54
CA ILE A 5 -24.06 -32.70 -18.09
C ILE A 5 -22.65 -32.77 -17.45
N LEU A 6 -22.26 -31.91 -16.51
CA LEU A 6 -22.96 -31.55 -15.28
C LEU A 6 -22.45 -30.21 -14.71
N SER A 7 -23.35 -29.23 -14.55
CA SER A 7 -23.14 -28.08 -13.68
C SER A 7 -22.93 -28.55 -12.24
N THR A 8 -21.79 -28.21 -11.65
CA THR A 8 -21.63 -28.24 -10.19
C THR A 8 -21.56 -26.79 -9.72
N VAL A 9 -22.71 -26.26 -9.31
CA VAL A 9 -22.81 -24.99 -8.59
C VAL A 9 -22.34 -25.28 -7.16
N ILE A 10 -21.13 -24.87 -6.82
CA ILE A 10 -20.64 -24.92 -5.45
C ILE A 10 -21.28 -23.75 -4.70
N ILE A 11 -22.33 -24.06 -3.95
CA ILE A 11 -22.95 -23.14 -2.99
C ILE A 11 -22.03 -23.06 -1.77
N PHE A 12 -21.15 -22.05 -1.75
CA PHE A 12 -20.40 -21.69 -0.55
C PHE A 12 -21.32 -20.89 0.37
N THR A 13 -21.99 -21.58 1.29
CA THR A 13 -22.62 -20.94 2.46
C THR A 13 -21.65 -21.09 3.63
N GLY A 14 -21.05 -19.98 4.05
CA GLY A 14 -20.06 -19.96 5.12
C GLY A 14 -20.04 -18.61 5.83
N SER A 15 -20.77 -18.56 6.95
CA SER A 15 -20.73 -17.60 8.07
C SER A 15 -20.14 -16.21 7.87
N LEU A 16 -21.01 -15.20 8.01
CA LEU A 16 -20.64 -13.84 8.42
C LEU A 16 -20.16 -13.89 9.87
N VAL A 17 -18.85 -13.87 10.08
CA VAL A 17 -18.26 -13.55 11.39
C VAL A 17 -18.16 -12.03 11.52
N SER A 18 -18.93 -11.46 12.45
CA SER A 18 -18.84 -10.06 12.82
C SER A 18 -17.57 -9.83 13.64
N PHE A 19 -16.58 -9.15 13.05
CA PHE A 19 -15.42 -8.65 13.78
C PHE A 19 -15.73 -7.25 14.32
N SER A 20 -15.90 -7.12 15.64
CA SER A 20 -15.89 -5.82 16.31
C SER A 20 -14.43 -5.43 16.58
N VAL A 21 -13.86 -4.59 15.71
CA VAL A 21 -12.56 -3.96 15.95
C VAL A 21 -12.77 -2.84 16.98
N LEU A 22 -12.27 -3.01 18.21
CA LEU A 22 -12.08 -1.91 19.13
C LEU A 22 -10.89 -1.07 18.64
N ALA A 23 -11.17 0.07 18.03
CA ALA A 23 -10.17 1.06 17.67
C ALA A 23 -9.82 1.90 18.92
N ASN A 24 -8.81 1.47 19.68
CA ASN A 24 -8.12 2.35 20.61
C ASN A 24 -6.93 3.00 19.87
N ASN A 25 -7.18 4.14 19.23
CA ASN A 25 -6.08 5.01 18.77
C ASN A 25 -5.92 6.17 19.76
N PRO A 26 -4.75 6.31 20.43
CA PRO A 26 -4.41 7.56 21.07
C PRO A 26 -4.18 8.61 19.98
N LEU A 27 -5.17 9.47 19.80
CA LEU A 27 -5.11 10.71 19.04
C LEU A 27 -3.96 11.56 19.61
N SER A 28 -2.81 11.51 18.96
CA SER A 28 -1.70 12.43 19.25
C SER A 28 -1.95 13.75 18.53
N SER A 29 -1.96 14.81 19.33
CA SER A 29 -2.34 16.17 18.99
C SER A 29 -1.54 16.81 17.84
N ALA A 30 -2.31 17.33 16.89
CA ALA A 30 -2.18 18.61 16.17
C ALA A 30 -0.81 19.30 16.05
N THR A 31 -0.41 19.53 14.80
CA THR A 31 -0.11 20.89 14.31
C THR A 31 -0.57 20.98 12.85
N GLU A 32 -1.52 21.89 12.57
CA GLU A 32 -2.11 22.11 11.26
C GLU A 32 -1.15 22.84 10.30
N THR A 33 -1.05 22.34 9.07
CA THR A 33 -0.98 23.10 7.80
C THR A 33 -0.91 22.12 6.64
N ASN A 34 -2.03 21.56 6.16
CA ASN A 34 -2.08 20.76 4.92
C ASN A 34 -0.89 19.76 4.75
N ALA A 35 -0.41 19.22 5.87
CA ALA A 35 0.86 18.55 5.92
C ALA A 35 0.60 17.06 5.73
N MET A 36 1.29 16.47 4.76
CA MET A 36 1.22 15.04 4.49
C MET A 36 1.40 14.24 5.80
N PRO A 37 0.53 13.25 6.10
CA PRO A 37 0.67 12.42 7.30
C PRO A 37 2.08 11.84 7.44
N GLN A 38 2.55 11.71 8.68
CA GLN A 38 3.89 11.18 8.96
C GLN A 38 4.10 9.81 8.33
N GLN A 39 3.09 8.95 8.33
CA GLN A 39 3.19 7.60 7.75
C GLN A 39 3.37 7.65 6.22
N CYS A 40 2.76 8.63 5.56
CA CYS A 40 2.99 8.87 4.14
C CYS A 40 4.42 9.37 3.89
N GLN A 41 4.92 10.30 4.72
CA GLN A 41 6.31 10.75 4.64
C GLN A 41 7.29 9.58 4.76
N GLN A 42 7.10 8.72 5.76
CA GLN A 42 7.93 7.53 5.97
C GLN A 42 7.84 6.55 4.80
N LEU A 43 6.64 6.29 4.28
CA LEU A 43 6.45 5.38 3.14
C LEU A 43 7.20 5.88 1.91
N PHE A 44 6.99 7.14 1.53
CA PHE A 44 7.62 7.70 0.34
C PHE A 44 9.13 7.82 0.51
N GLN A 45 9.62 8.21 1.68
CA GLN A 45 11.06 8.27 1.94
C GLN A 45 11.72 6.90 1.79
N LYS A 46 11.20 5.85 2.45
CA LYS A 46 11.76 4.49 2.31
C LYS A 46 11.72 4.00 0.87
N ALA A 47 10.64 4.30 0.14
CA ALA A 47 10.54 3.94 -1.27
C ALA A 47 11.56 4.70 -2.13
N GLU A 48 11.77 6.00 -1.89
CA GLU A 48 12.78 6.83 -2.56
C GLU A 48 14.20 6.30 -2.29
N GLU A 49 14.51 5.89 -1.05
CA GLU A 49 15.77 5.27 -0.65
C GLU A 49 16.01 3.94 -1.40
N LEU A 50 15.03 3.04 -1.41
CA LEU A 50 15.12 1.77 -2.13
C LEU A 50 15.32 1.95 -3.63
N ILE A 51 14.64 2.93 -4.22
CA ILE A 51 14.82 3.30 -5.63
C ILE A 51 16.24 3.84 -5.86
N ALA A 52 16.77 4.68 -4.97
CA ALA A 52 18.11 5.22 -5.08
C ALA A 52 19.19 4.12 -4.99
N ASP A 53 18.99 3.12 -4.14
CA ASP A 53 19.90 1.97 -4.06
C ASP A 53 19.82 1.08 -5.29
N ALA A 54 18.61 0.85 -5.80
CA ALA A 54 18.42 0.10 -7.03
C ALA A 54 18.95 0.86 -8.27
N GLU A 55 18.97 2.21 -8.26
CA GLU A 55 19.57 3.04 -9.32
C GLU A 55 21.09 2.85 -9.45
N LYS A 56 21.77 2.45 -8.37
CA LYS A 56 23.22 2.16 -8.36
C LYS A 56 23.55 0.81 -9.01
N GLN A 57 22.56 -0.06 -9.21
CA GLN A 57 22.77 -1.38 -9.79
C GLN A 57 22.88 -1.30 -11.33
N PRO A 58 23.82 -2.01 -11.97
CA PRO A 58 23.95 -2.00 -13.42
C PRO A 58 22.71 -2.59 -14.09
N GLY A 59 22.25 -1.96 -15.18
CA GLY A 59 21.12 -2.45 -15.98
C GLY A 59 19.72 -2.09 -15.46
N THR A 60 19.59 -1.34 -14.37
CA THR A 60 18.28 -1.02 -13.76
C THR A 60 17.71 0.36 -14.14
N HIS A 61 18.53 1.27 -14.68
CA HIS A 61 18.18 2.70 -14.88
C HIS A 61 16.83 2.93 -15.58
N THR A 62 16.51 2.19 -16.64
CA THR A 62 15.24 2.34 -17.36
C THR A 62 14.04 1.96 -16.51
N GLN A 63 14.15 0.88 -15.73
CA GLN A 63 13.07 0.44 -14.84
C GLN A 63 12.94 1.39 -13.65
N ILE A 64 14.06 1.87 -13.13
CA ILE A 64 14.12 2.83 -12.03
C ILE A 64 13.50 4.17 -12.40
N HIS A 65 13.74 4.67 -13.61
CA HIS A 65 13.08 5.89 -14.08
C HIS A 65 11.55 5.74 -14.10
N LYS A 66 11.05 4.59 -14.60
CA LYS A 66 9.60 4.29 -14.57
C LYS A 66 9.06 4.20 -13.14
N MET A 67 9.82 3.62 -12.22
CA MET A 67 9.43 3.54 -10.80
C MET A 67 9.36 4.93 -10.15
N LYS A 68 10.36 5.80 -10.38
CA LYS A 68 10.35 7.20 -9.89
C LYS A 68 9.11 7.96 -10.38
N ASN A 69 8.76 7.79 -11.65
CA ASN A 69 7.57 8.44 -12.22
C ASN A 69 6.27 7.95 -11.57
N ARG A 70 6.14 6.63 -11.37
CA ARG A 70 4.97 6.03 -10.68
C ARG A 70 4.89 6.45 -9.21
N LEU A 71 6.02 6.50 -8.51
CA LEU A 71 6.07 6.94 -7.12
C LEU A 71 5.62 8.40 -6.99
N ASN A 72 6.13 9.29 -7.85
CA ASN A 72 5.71 10.69 -7.90
C ASN A 72 4.22 10.86 -8.23
N GLN A 73 3.71 10.06 -9.17
CA GLN A 73 2.27 10.07 -9.48
C GLN A 73 1.44 9.61 -8.29
N SER A 74 1.82 8.52 -7.63
CA SER A 74 1.14 8.00 -6.44
C SER A 74 1.16 9.02 -5.30
N LYS A 75 2.28 9.73 -5.10
CA LYS A 75 2.41 10.80 -4.11
C LYS A 75 1.41 11.92 -4.36
N LYS A 76 1.33 12.42 -5.61
CA LYS A 76 0.34 13.43 -5.98
C LYS A 76 -1.08 12.96 -5.74
N GLN A 77 -1.40 11.74 -6.19
CA GLN A 77 -2.75 11.18 -6.03
C GLN A 77 -3.14 11.05 -4.57
N ILE A 78 -2.24 10.57 -3.69
CA ILE A 78 -2.52 10.45 -2.25
C ILE A 78 -2.77 11.83 -1.64
N LEU A 79 -1.99 12.84 -1.99
CA LEU A 79 -2.17 14.20 -1.46
C LEU A 79 -3.50 14.84 -1.87
N GLU A 80 -4.12 14.38 -2.95
CA GLU A 80 -5.47 14.79 -3.39
C GLU A 80 -6.60 14.05 -2.65
N MET A 81 -6.29 13.03 -1.84
CA MET A 81 -7.28 12.26 -1.08
C MET A 81 -7.59 12.90 0.28
N GLU A 82 -8.68 12.47 0.91
CA GLU A 82 -8.99 12.84 2.29
C GLU A 82 -7.94 12.32 3.28
N LEU A 83 -7.62 13.11 4.31
CA LEU A 83 -6.56 12.85 5.29
C LEU A 83 -6.65 11.45 5.95
N ALA A 84 -7.88 11.02 6.31
CA ALA A 84 -8.10 9.70 6.89
C ALA A 84 -7.73 8.58 5.89
N THR A 85 -8.03 8.78 4.61
CA THR A 85 -7.69 7.83 3.55
C THR A 85 -6.20 7.87 3.22
N GLN A 86 -5.56 9.03 3.26
CA GLN A 86 -4.09 9.15 3.15
C GLN A 86 -3.41 8.30 4.22
N THR A 87 -3.78 8.53 5.48
CA THR A 87 -3.25 7.82 6.64
C THR A 87 -3.38 6.31 6.47
N LYS A 88 -4.60 5.83 6.17
CA LYS A 88 -4.87 4.39 5.98
C LYS A 88 -4.10 3.79 4.81
N SER A 89 -4.00 4.51 3.69
CA SER A 89 -3.28 4.03 2.50
C SER A 89 -1.79 3.91 2.77
N CYS A 90 -1.22 4.88 3.49
CA CYS A 90 0.20 4.91 3.81
C CYS A 90 0.57 3.89 4.88
N ASP A 91 -0.28 3.68 5.90
CA ASP A 91 -0.10 2.60 6.88
C ASP A 91 -0.07 1.23 6.20
N HIS A 92 -1.00 0.99 5.27
CA HIS A 92 -1.04 -0.26 4.50
C HIS A 92 0.20 -0.43 3.62
N GLY A 93 0.64 0.65 2.97
CA GLY A 93 1.87 0.67 2.19
C GLY A 93 3.10 0.35 3.03
N LEU A 94 3.23 0.95 4.21
CA LEU A 94 4.33 0.69 5.14
C LEU A 94 4.32 -0.75 5.64
N ALA A 95 3.16 -1.28 6.02
CA ALA A 95 3.05 -2.66 6.47
C ALA A 95 3.52 -3.65 5.40
N LYS A 96 3.09 -3.44 4.14
CA LYS A 96 3.55 -4.26 3.01
C LYS A 96 5.04 -4.10 2.74
N LEU A 97 5.56 -2.88 2.79
CA LEU A 97 6.97 -2.62 2.53
C LEU A 97 7.85 -3.32 3.57
N ASN A 98 7.48 -3.23 4.85
CA ASN A 98 8.20 -3.89 5.93
C ASN A 98 8.13 -5.42 5.82
N ALA A 99 6.98 -5.98 5.42
CA ALA A 99 6.84 -7.42 5.19
C ALA A 99 7.77 -7.92 4.06
N LEU A 100 7.84 -7.19 2.95
CA LEU A 100 8.75 -7.53 1.85
C LEU A 100 10.23 -7.47 2.26
N GLN A 101 10.59 -6.53 3.15
CA GLN A 101 11.95 -6.46 3.71
C GLN A 101 12.25 -7.66 4.60
N GLN A 102 11.31 -8.08 5.45
CA GLN A 102 11.46 -9.26 6.28
C GLN A 102 11.58 -10.56 5.46
N ASP A 103 10.85 -10.66 4.34
CA ASP A 103 10.93 -11.82 3.44
C ASP A 103 12.25 -11.88 2.64
N SER A 104 13.04 -10.80 2.66
CA SER A 104 14.31 -10.69 1.93
C SER A 104 15.55 -10.93 2.82
N GLU A 105 15.35 -11.18 4.12
CA GLU A 105 16.40 -11.56 5.09
C GLU A 105 16.61 -13.07 5.22
#